data_AF-A0A2D5YK48-F1
#
_entry.id   AF-A0A2D5YK48-F1
#
_cell.length_a   1.000
_cell.length_b   1.000
_cell.length_c   1.000
_cell.angle_alpha   90.00
_cell.angle_beta   90.00
_cell.angle_gamma   90.00
#
_symmetry.space_group_name_H-M   'P 1'
#
loop_
_entity.id
_entity.type
_entity.pdbx_description
1 polymer ?
#
loop_
_entity_poly.entity_id
_entity_poly.type
_entity_poly.pdbx_seq_one_letter_code
_entity_poly.pdbx_strand_id
1 'polypeptide(L)'
;MMNDVRIIKRYQNRKLYDTHQSCYVTLEEIAQIIREGHEIQVIDNKTKNDITYMTQIQLLFDQEKKSTSLKDVELLKRVIRSEEGTFTGYIRGVEGIEAPVVEEAPLNTFNSLNTNTLNSGIETTSTLN
;
A
#
# COMPACT_ATOMS: atom_id res chain seq x y z
N MET A 1 18.66 -24.03 2.98
CA MET A 1 18.69 -23.70 1.54
C MET A 1 18.47 -22.20 1.43
N MET A 2 19.22 -21.50 0.60
CA MET A 2 19.01 -20.06 0.39
C MET A 2 17.64 -19.93 -0.30
N ASN A 3 16.65 -19.34 0.37
CA ASN A 3 15.37 -19.00 -0.27
C ASN A 3 15.67 -17.90 -1.28
N ASP A 4 15.91 -18.28 -2.53
CA ASP A 4 16.18 -17.31 -3.59
C ASP A 4 14.89 -16.54 -3.88
N VAL A 5 14.95 -15.22 -3.71
CA VAL A 5 13.78 -14.35 -3.84
C VAL A 5 13.44 -14.22 -5.32
N ARG A 6 12.20 -14.57 -5.69
CA ARG A 6 11.76 -14.57 -7.09
C ARG A 6 11.50 -13.14 -7.57
N ILE A 7 12.29 -12.67 -8.54
CA ILE A 7 12.18 -11.31 -9.06
C ILE A 7 11.09 -11.22 -10.14
N ILE A 8 10.15 -10.31 -9.92
CA ILE A 8 9.11 -9.94 -10.88
C ILE A 8 9.36 -8.50 -11.35
N LYS A 9 9.48 -8.30 -12.66
CA LYS A 9 9.61 -6.96 -13.26
C LYS A 9 8.24 -6.42 -13.67
N ARG A 10 7.87 -5.25 -13.20
CA ARG A 10 6.64 -4.55 -13.62
C ARG A 10 6.95 -3.55 -14.74
N TYR A 11 6.20 -3.63 -15.83
CA TYR A 11 6.29 -2.71 -16.97
C TYR A 11 5.13 -1.71 -16.98
N GLN A 12 5.32 -0.61 -17.71
CA GLN A 12 4.39 0.54 -17.72
C GLN A 12 2.98 0.19 -18.21
N ASN A 13 2.84 -0.82 -19.07
CA ASN A 13 1.56 -1.35 -19.54
C ASN A 13 0.95 -2.39 -18.57
N ARG A 14 1.30 -2.32 -17.28
CA ARG A 14 0.91 -3.24 -16.19
C ARG A 14 1.32 -4.70 -16.40
N LYS A 15 2.13 -5.02 -17.42
CA LYS A 15 2.68 -6.37 -17.60
C LYS A 15 3.65 -6.69 -16.48
N LEU A 16 3.57 -7.92 -15.99
CA LEU A 16 4.46 -8.48 -14.98
C LEU A 16 5.27 -9.58 -15.63
N TYR A 17 6.59 -9.50 -15.53
CA TYR A 17 7.51 -10.47 -16.11
C TYR A 17 8.26 -11.18 -15.00
N ASP A 18 8.15 -12.49 -14.99
CA ASP A 18 8.83 -13.35 -14.05
C ASP A 18 10.22 -13.69 -14.57
N THR A 19 11.27 -13.30 -13.85
CA THR A 19 12.64 -13.57 -14.32
C THR A 19 13.08 -15.01 -14.06
N HIS A 20 12.41 -15.74 -13.16
CA HIS A 20 12.72 -17.13 -12.87
C HIS A 20 12.15 -18.05 -13.94
N GLN A 21 10.88 -17.87 -14.33
CA GLN A 21 10.25 -18.64 -15.41
C GLN A 21 10.45 -18.01 -16.81
N SER A 22 11.03 -16.82 -16.88
CA SER A 22 11.26 -16.08 -18.13
C SER A 22 9.98 -15.83 -18.95
N CYS A 23 8.85 -15.63 -18.28
CA CYS A 23 7.54 -15.47 -18.92
C CYS A 23 6.75 -14.28 -18.34
N TYR A 24 5.69 -13.86 -19.04
CA TYR A 24 4.73 -12.93 -18.48
C TYR A 24 3.76 -13.66 -17.57
N VAL A 25 3.45 -13.04 -16.43
CA VAL A 25 2.53 -13.56 -15.41
C VAL A 25 1.47 -12.52 -15.07
N THR A 26 0.40 -12.97 -14.44
CA THR A 26 -0.70 -12.18 -13.91
C THR A 26 -0.55 -11.95 -12.41
N LEU A 27 -1.28 -10.99 -11.86
CA LEU A 27 -1.33 -10.78 -10.40
C LEU A 27 -1.87 -12.00 -9.65
N GLU A 28 -2.74 -12.79 -10.29
CA GLU A 28 -3.32 -13.99 -9.70
C GLU A 28 -2.32 -15.14 -9.61
N GLU A 29 -1.49 -15.32 -10.64
CA GLU A 29 -0.36 -16.26 -10.59
C GLU A 29 0.67 -15.84 -9.54
N ILE A 30 0.96 -14.54 -9.42
CA ILE A 30 1.82 -14.03 -8.33
C ILE A 30 1.22 -14.34 -6.97
N ALA A 31 -0.08 -14.14 -6.78
CA ALA A 31 -0.75 -14.50 -5.53
C ALA A 31 -0.63 -15.98 -5.20
N GLN A 32 -0.70 -16.84 -6.23
CA GLN A 32 -0.53 -18.26 -6.06
C GLN A 32 0.89 -18.61 -5.63
N ILE A 33 1.91 -18.00 -6.24
CA ILE A 33 3.32 -18.16 -5.86
C ILE A 33 3.53 -17.81 -4.37
N ILE A 34 2.98 -16.69 -3.91
CA ILE A 34 3.09 -16.28 -2.49
C ILE A 34 2.38 -17.30 -1.57
N ARG A 35 1.18 -17.77 -1.95
CA ARG A 35 0.43 -18.77 -1.17
C ARG A 35 1.14 -20.11 -1.07
N GLU A 36 1.97 -20.46 -2.04
CA GLU A 36 2.82 -21.64 -2.03
C GLU A 36 4.05 -21.50 -1.12
N GLY A 37 4.23 -20.33 -0.49
CA GLY A 37 5.33 -20.05 0.43
C GLY A 37 6.60 -19.55 -0.26
N HIS A 38 6.51 -19.15 -1.53
CA HIS A 38 7.64 -18.57 -2.24
C HIS A 38 7.74 -17.06 -1.97
N GLU A 39 8.95 -16.62 -1.64
CA GLU A 39 9.27 -15.19 -1.52
C GLU A 39 9.37 -14.54 -2.90
N ILE A 40 8.82 -13.34 -3.04
CA ILE A 40 8.89 -12.56 -4.27
C ILE A 40 9.40 -11.15 -3.99
N GLN A 41 9.99 -10.54 -5.01
CA GLN A 41 10.28 -9.12 -5.04
C GLN A 41 9.81 -8.52 -6.37
N VAL A 42 9.05 -7.45 -6.31
CA VAL A 42 8.51 -6.77 -7.49
C VAL A 42 9.25 -5.46 -7.71
N ILE A 43 9.94 -5.36 -8.85
CA ILE A 43 10.73 -4.19 -9.22
C ILE A 43 10.09 -3.48 -10.41
N ASP A 44 9.89 -2.16 -10.30
CA ASP A 44 9.46 -1.37 -11.45
C ASP A 44 10.58 -1.31 -12.50
N ASN A 45 10.29 -1.72 -13.73
CA ASN A 45 11.31 -1.83 -14.77
C ASN A 45 11.87 -0.45 -15.19
N LYS A 46 11.10 0.63 -15.05
CA LYS A 46 11.52 1.98 -15.44
C LYS A 46 12.31 2.66 -14.32
N THR A 47 11.75 2.69 -13.10
CA THR A 47 12.36 3.42 -11.98
C THR A 47 13.36 2.59 -11.19
N LYS A 48 13.31 1.25 -11.32
CA LYS A 48 14.08 0.29 -10.53
C LYS A 48 13.72 0.29 -9.04
N ASN A 49 12.63 0.94 -8.66
CA ASN A 49 12.15 0.93 -7.28
C ASN A 49 11.55 -0.43 -6.92
N ASP A 50 11.74 -0.82 -5.67
CA ASP A 50 10.97 -1.90 -5.06
C ASP A 50 9.53 -1.42 -4.84
N ILE A 51 8.59 -2.13 -5.46
CA ILE A 51 7.16 -1.86 -5.38
C ILE A 51 6.41 -3.07 -4.83
N THR A 52 7.11 -4.02 -4.21
CA THR A 52 6.57 -5.28 -3.68
C THR A 52 5.37 -5.04 -2.77
N TYR A 53 5.51 -4.13 -1.81
CA TYR A 53 4.45 -3.79 -0.86
C TYR A 53 3.18 -3.28 -1.57
N MET A 54 3.33 -2.34 -2.52
CA MET A 54 2.20 -1.82 -3.29
C MET A 54 1.54 -2.89 -4.16
N THR A 55 2.32 -3.80 -4.74
CA THR A 55 1.79 -4.91 -5.52
C THR A 55 1.03 -5.91 -4.66
N GLN A 56 1.49 -6.22 -3.45
CA GLN A 56 0.78 -7.09 -2.51
C GLN A 56 -0.55 -6.47 -2.03
N ILE A 57 -0.57 -5.16 -1.74
CA ILE A 57 -1.83 -4.45 -1.44
C ILE A 57 -2.81 -4.53 -2.61
N GLN A 58 -2.33 -4.31 -3.84
CA GLN A 58 -3.16 -4.42 -5.04
C GLN A 58 -3.75 -5.84 -5.19
N LEU A 59 -2.94 -6.86 -4.94
CA LEU A 59 -3.33 -8.25 -5.00
C LEU A 59 -4.44 -8.58 -3.99
N LEU A 60 -4.29 -8.13 -2.73
CA LEU A 60 -5.33 -8.30 -1.71
C LEU A 60 -6.63 -7.61 -2.11
N PHE A 61 -6.54 -6.38 -2.66
CA PHE A 61 -7.71 -5.66 -3.13
C PHE A 61 -8.42 -6.36 -4.31
N ASP A 62 -7.66 -6.89 -5.26
CA ASP A 62 -8.22 -7.62 -6.40
C ASP A 62 -8.90 -8.93 -5.94
N GLN A 63 -8.36 -9.59 -4.91
CA GLN A 63 -9.00 -10.75 -4.28
C GLN A 63 -10.30 -10.37 -3.56
N GLU A 64 -10.30 -9.29 -2.79
CA GLU A 64 -11.50 -8.78 -2.12
C GLU A 64 -12.61 -8.46 -3.13
N LYS A 65 -12.26 -7.83 -4.26
CA LYS A 65 -13.19 -7.52 -5.34
C LYS A 65 -13.80 -8.76 -6.00
N LYS A 66 -13.04 -9.85 -6.12
CA LYS A 66 -13.50 -11.14 -6.67
C LYS A 66 -14.28 -11.98 -5.65
N SER A 67 -14.16 -11.67 -4.36
CA SER A 67 -14.83 -12.44 -3.31
C SER A 67 -16.36 -12.34 -3.43
N THR A 68 -17.04 -13.48 -3.30
CA THR A 68 -18.51 -13.57 -3.26
C THR A 68 -19.05 -13.55 -1.82
N SER A 69 -18.16 -13.48 -0.83
CA SER A 69 -18.52 -13.42 0.59
C SER A 69 -19.24 -12.12 0.94
N LEU A 70 -20.03 -12.17 2.01
CA LEU A 70 -20.66 -10.96 2.56
C LEU A 70 -19.57 -9.97 2.99
N LYS A 71 -19.68 -8.73 2.51
CA LYS A 71 -18.75 -7.65 2.84
C LYS A 71 -19.01 -7.15 4.25
N ASP A 72 -17.98 -7.15 5.09
CA ASP A 72 -18.04 -6.59 6.44
C ASP A 72 -17.50 -5.14 6.45
N VAL A 73 -18.42 -4.20 6.27
CA VAL A 73 -18.08 -2.77 6.28
C VAL A 73 -17.63 -2.29 7.66
N GLU A 74 -18.12 -2.90 8.74
CA GLU A 74 -17.72 -2.53 10.09
C GLU A 74 -16.27 -2.92 10.38
N LEU A 75 -15.82 -4.07 9.86
CA LEU A 75 -14.41 -4.43 9.91
C LEU A 75 -13.51 -3.38 9.25
N LEU A 76 -13.88 -2.87 8.07
CA LEU A 76 -13.10 -1.82 7.39
C LEU A 76 -13.09 -0.50 8.18
N LYS A 77 -14.20 -0.15 8.83
CA LYS A 77 -14.25 1.02 9.72
C LYS A 77 -13.31 0.86 10.92
N ARG A 78 -13.14 -0.34 11.46
CA ARG A 78 -12.15 -0.61 12.53
C ARG A 78 -10.73 -0.38 12.05
N VAL A 79 -10.39 -0.84 10.84
CA VAL A 79 -9.07 -0.58 10.25
C VAL A 79 -8.82 0.93 10.11
N ILE A 80 -9.78 1.67 9.56
CA ILE A 80 -9.65 3.12 9.35
C ILE A 80 -9.54 3.90 10.67
N ARG A 81 -10.21 3.44 11.73
CA ARG A 81 -10.17 4.07 13.06
C ARG A 81 -8.98 3.64 13.92
N SER A 82 -8.18 2.67 13.48
CA SER A 82 -6.96 2.27 14.19
C SER A 82 -5.95 3.42 14.25
N GLU A 83 -5.02 3.38 15.19
CA GLU A 83 -4.05 4.48 15.42
C GLU A 83 -3.27 4.86 14.16
N GLU A 84 -2.78 3.87 13.41
CA GLU A 84 -2.09 4.11 12.14
C GLU A 84 -3.06 4.31 10.97
N GLY A 85 -4.32 3.87 11.07
CA GLY A 85 -5.29 3.94 9.99
C GLY A 85 -4.93 3.13 8.74
N THR A 86 -3.95 2.23 8.82
CA THR A 86 -3.47 1.39 7.72
C THR A 86 -3.79 -0.09 7.95
N PHE A 87 -3.90 -0.87 6.86
CA PHE A 87 -4.06 -2.33 6.96
C PHE A 87 -2.89 -2.97 7.73
N THR A 88 -1.67 -2.57 7.41
CA THR A 88 -0.46 -3.10 8.07
C THR A 88 -0.45 -2.77 9.56
N GLY A 89 -0.79 -1.53 9.95
CA GLY A 89 -0.87 -1.14 11.36
C GLY A 89 -1.95 -1.89 12.13
N TYR A 90 -3.13 -2.04 11.53
CA TYR A 90 -4.20 -2.83 12.15
C TYR A 90 -3.81 -4.30 12.30
N ILE A 91 -3.26 -4.93 11.26
CA ILE A 91 -2.80 -6.33 11.30
C ILE A 91 -1.69 -6.49 12.33
N ARG A 92 -0.72 -5.57 12.35
CA ARG A 92 0.37 -5.53 13.33
C ARG A 92 -0.16 -5.52 14.76
N GLY A 93 -1.15 -4.67 15.05
CA GLY A 93 -1.79 -4.60 16.37
C GLY A 93 -2.54 -5.87 16.77
N VAL A 94 -3.13 -6.58 15.80
CA VAL A 94 -3.82 -7.86 16.05
C VAL A 94 -2.83 -9.02 16.26
N GLU A 95 -1.77 -9.07 15.47
CA GLU A 95 -0.73 -10.10 15.55
C GLU A 95 0.24 -9.89 16.73
N GLY A 96 0.20 -8.72 17.39
CA GLY A 96 1.13 -8.37 18.46
C GLY A 96 2.58 -8.20 17.97
N ILE A 97 2.75 -7.89 16.68
CA ILE A 97 4.06 -7.69 16.06
C ILE A 97 4.51 -6.26 16.35
N GLU A 98 5.73 -6.03 16.84
CA GLU A 98 6.23 -4.65 16.99
C GLU A 98 6.59 -4.03 15.63
N ALA A 99 6.54 -2.69 15.53
CA ALA A 99 7.03 -2.01 14.34
C ALA A 99 8.50 -2.39 14.10
N PRO A 100 8.91 -2.73 12.86
CA PRO A 100 10.33 -2.85 12.59
C PRO A 100 10.97 -1.51 12.97
N VAL A 101 12.02 -1.56 13.80
CA VAL A 101 12.78 -0.38 14.18
C VAL A 101 13.39 0.18 12.91
N VAL A 102 12.75 1.21 12.35
CA VAL A 102 13.25 1.88 11.15
C VAL A 102 14.41 2.73 11.62
N GLU A 103 15.65 2.30 11.33
CA GLU A 103 16.81 3.16 11.45
C GLU A 103 16.56 4.35 10.51
N GLU A 104 16.35 5.54 11.05
CA GLU A 104 15.83 6.68 10.31
C GLU A 104 16.74 7.04 9.12
N ALA A 105 16.31 6.69 7.91
CA ALA A 105 16.85 7.29 6.70
C ALA A 105 16.41 8.76 6.66
N PRO A 106 17.30 9.71 6.30
CA PRO A 106 17.03 11.13 6.43
C PRO A 106 15.80 11.54 5.62
N LEU A 107 14.89 12.22 6.32
CA LEU A 107 13.60 12.70 5.88
C LEU A 107 13.74 13.61 4.65
N ASN A 108 13.42 13.11 3.45
CA ASN A 108 13.14 13.98 2.30
C ASN A 108 11.65 14.37 2.34
N THR A 109 11.42 15.59 2.81
CA THR A 109 10.15 16.31 2.92
C THR A 109 9.25 16.11 1.70
N PHE A 110 8.21 15.29 1.83
CA PHE A 110 7.07 15.32 0.92
C PHE A 110 6.06 16.36 1.43
N ASN A 111 5.76 17.33 0.57
CA ASN A 111 4.97 18.52 0.83
C ASN A 111 3.69 18.27 1.63
N SER A 112 3.55 19.03 2.71
CA SER A 112 2.32 19.17 3.48
C SER A 112 1.18 19.62 2.56
N LEU A 113 0.19 18.74 2.36
CA LEU A 113 -1.11 19.14 1.82
C LEU A 113 -1.75 20.10 2.84
N ASN A 114 -1.89 21.35 2.41
CA ASN A 114 -2.48 22.44 3.18
C ASN A 114 -3.97 22.17 3.39
N THR A 115 -4.36 21.90 4.64
CA THR A 115 -5.72 22.02 5.11
C THR A 115 -5.75 22.89 6.35
N ASN A 116 -6.20 24.14 6.19
CA ASN A 116 -7.12 24.88 7.06
C ASN A 116 -6.65 26.32 7.32
N THR A 117 -7.46 27.26 6.82
CA THR A 117 -7.82 28.44 7.60
C THR A 117 -9.31 28.73 7.39
N LEU A 118 -10.15 28.10 8.21
CA LEU A 118 -11.41 28.68 8.65
C LEU A 118 -11.14 29.27 10.04
N ASN A 119 -11.18 30.60 10.18
CA ASN A 119 -12.13 31.29 11.07
C ASN A 119 -11.84 32.79 11.25
N SER A 120 -12.92 33.55 11.06
CA SER A 120 -13.38 34.75 11.79
C SER A 120 -12.41 35.88 12.15
N GLY A 121 -12.64 37.04 11.51
CA GLY A 121 -12.30 38.36 12.03
C GLY A 121 -13.42 39.34 11.68
N ILE A 122 -14.18 39.74 12.69
CA ILE A 122 -15.17 40.83 12.67
C ILE A 122 -14.38 42.14 12.52
N GLU A 123 -14.75 43.02 11.60
CA GLU A 123 -14.55 44.47 11.79
C GLU A 123 -15.49 45.29 10.89
N THR A 124 -16.20 46.19 11.55
CA THR A 124 -17.20 47.15 11.06
C THR A 124 -16.54 48.34 10.36
N THR A 125 -17.08 48.80 9.22
CA THR A 125 -17.10 50.25 8.90
C THR A 125 -18.31 50.63 8.05
N SER A 126 -19.07 51.59 8.57
CA SER A 126 -20.10 52.40 7.92
C SER A 126 -19.73 52.88 6.52
N THR A 127 -20.74 53.11 5.66
CA THR A 127 -21.00 54.42 5.01
C THR A 127 -22.41 54.41 4.40
N LEU A 128 -23.25 55.35 4.86
CA LEU A 128 -24.44 55.83 4.16
C LEU A 128 -24.01 56.67 2.95
N ASN A 129 -24.54 56.35 1.76
CA ASN A 129 -25.25 57.27 0.85
C ASN A 129 -25.65 56.52 -0.43
#